data_AF-A0AAW1KEJ3-F1
#
_entry.id   AF-A0AAW1KEJ3-F1
#
_cell.length_a   1.000
_cell.length_b   1.000
_cell.length_c   1.000
_cell.angle_alpha   90.00
_cell.angle_beta   90.00
_cell.angle_gamma   90.00
#
_symmetry.space_group_name_H-M   'P 1'
#
loop_
_entity.id
_entity.type
_entity.pdbx_description
1 polymer ?
#
loop_
_entity_poly.entity_id
_entity_poly.type
_entity_poly.pdbx_seq_one_letter_code
_entity_poly.pdbx_strand_id
1 'polypeptide(L)'
;METQRRIINLKDTSSRSIELTLWGDFCNREGQQLQELFDSGNFPVIAVKAAKVNDFSGKSVGTISSTQLFIDPDIPESHNLVEWFYGGGKDSAAVSISRDVMPLGGKNAIRKTVSQIKEEGLGRSEKPDWVTIRATISFIKSDTFCYTACPLMIGDRQCNKKVTKSGNTSWVCDRCNQEFERCDYRYLLQAQIQDHSGLTWVTAFQESGEEIIGCSAKELYSLKYDEEDEDKFASIIRGSLFVPFLFKLKIKEEIYGEEQRVKVTVVKADKIDYVAESKYLVNTLLKHRQR
;
A
#
# COMPACT_ATOMS: atom_id res chain seq x y z
N MET A 1 19.65 11.92 -14.68
CA MET A 1 18.80 13.00 -14.13
C MET A 1 17.65 12.34 -13.38
N GLU A 2 17.55 12.65 -12.11
CA GLU A 2 16.52 12.11 -11.22
C GLU A 2 15.14 12.66 -11.64
N THR A 3 14.14 11.78 -11.75
CA THR A 3 12.81 12.18 -12.19
C THR A 3 12.11 12.93 -11.06
N GLN A 4 12.07 14.26 -11.16
CA GLN A 4 11.43 15.11 -10.15
C GLN A 4 9.91 14.88 -10.14
N ARG A 5 9.34 14.85 -8.94
CA ARG A 5 7.93 14.56 -8.68
C ARG A 5 7.36 15.57 -7.67
N ARG A 6 6.20 16.16 -7.98
CA ARG A 6 5.38 16.94 -7.04
C ARG A 6 3.95 16.41 -7.02
N ILE A 7 3.27 16.50 -5.87
CA ILE A 7 1.89 16.03 -5.70
C ILE A 7 1.05 17.22 -5.25
N ILE A 8 -0.06 17.47 -5.94
CA ILE A 8 -1.04 18.48 -5.56
C ILE A 8 -2.41 17.83 -5.33
N ASN A 9 -3.18 18.36 -4.38
CA ASN A 9 -4.53 17.89 -4.10
C ASN A 9 -5.55 18.82 -4.77
N LEU A 10 -6.36 18.25 -5.66
CA LEU A 10 -7.46 18.94 -6.32
C LEU A 10 -8.77 18.64 -5.57
N LYS A 11 -9.67 19.62 -5.51
CA LYS A 11 -10.99 19.50 -4.90
C LYS A 11 -12.02 20.17 -5.81
N ASP A 12 -13.22 19.61 -5.89
CA ASP A 12 -14.32 20.14 -6.69
C ASP A 12 -15.63 20.26 -5.91
N THR A 13 -16.69 20.69 -6.60
CA THR A 13 -18.05 20.85 -6.07
C THR A 13 -18.64 19.57 -5.47
N SER A 14 -18.09 18.39 -5.79
CA SER A 14 -18.56 17.12 -5.24
C SER A 14 -18.06 16.84 -3.81
N SER A 15 -17.23 17.74 -3.24
CA SER A 15 -16.56 17.55 -1.94
C SER A 15 -15.69 16.28 -1.90
N ARG A 16 -15.13 15.90 -3.05
CA ARG A 16 -14.10 14.86 -3.16
C ARG A 16 -12.76 15.50 -3.47
N SER A 17 -11.68 14.82 -3.09
CA SER A 17 -10.32 15.26 -3.43
C SER A 17 -9.53 14.20 -4.17
N ILE A 18 -8.69 14.64 -5.12
CA ILE A 18 -7.85 13.77 -5.94
C ILE A 18 -6.41 14.32 -6.03
N GLU A 19 -5.42 13.46 -5.84
CA GLU A 19 -4.00 13.71 -6.07
C GLU A 19 -3.71 13.76 -7.58
N LEU A 20 -3.17 14.90 -8.01
CA LEU A 20 -2.49 15.07 -9.30
C LEU A 20 -0.98 15.00 -9.06
N THR A 21 -0.31 14.05 -9.72
CA THR A 21 1.16 13.97 -9.72
C THR A 21 1.72 14.69 -10.94
N LEU A 22 2.52 15.73 -10.68
CA LEU A 22 3.33 16.42 -11.68
C LEU A 22 4.67 15.70 -11.83
N TRP A 23 5.16 15.58 -13.06
CA TRP A 23 6.41 14.92 -13.41
C TRP A 23 7.30 15.80 -14.28
N GLY A 24 8.62 15.73 -14.08
CA GLY A 24 9.59 16.40 -14.95
C GLY A 24 9.40 17.91 -15.00
N ASP A 25 9.32 18.49 -16.19
CA ASP A 25 9.23 19.94 -16.40
C ASP A 25 8.01 20.58 -15.71
N PHE A 26 6.90 19.84 -15.60
CA PHE A 26 5.71 20.28 -14.88
C PHE A 26 5.97 20.53 -13.38
N CYS A 27 6.95 19.86 -12.77
CA CYS A 27 7.32 20.11 -11.39
C CYS A 27 7.98 21.47 -11.21
N ASN A 28 8.77 21.90 -12.18
CA ASN A 28 9.60 23.09 -12.07
C ASN A 28 8.87 24.35 -12.56
N ARG A 29 8.03 24.23 -13.59
CA ARG A 29 7.31 25.36 -14.15
C ARG A 29 6.01 25.61 -13.38
N GLU A 30 4.99 24.84 -13.72
CA GLU A 30 3.66 24.99 -13.14
C GLU A 30 3.66 24.62 -11.65
N GLY A 31 4.40 23.57 -11.27
CA GLY A 31 4.52 23.13 -9.89
C GLY A 31 5.19 24.14 -8.96
N GLN A 32 6.11 24.97 -9.45
CA GLN A 32 6.71 26.06 -8.66
C GLN A 32 5.76 27.26 -8.57
N GLN A 33 5.17 27.66 -9.70
CA GLN A 33 4.19 28.76 -9.72
C GLN A 33 3.01 28.47 -8.78
N LEU A 34 2.50 27.24 -8.75
CA LEU A 34 1.44 26.84 -7.84
C LEU A 34 1.87 26.93 -6.37
N GLN A 35 3.12 26.56 -6.05
CA GLN A 35 3.64 26.67 -4.68
C GLN A 35 3.68 28.14 -4.22
N GLU A 36 4.17 29.05 -5.06
CA GLU A 36 4.23 30.48 -4.75
C GLU A 36 2.83 31.09 -4.53
N LEU A 37 1.83 30.63 -5.30
CA LEU A 37 0.44 31.01 -5.10
C LEU A 37 -0.11 30.50 -3.76
N PHE A 38 0.16 29.24 -3.39
CA PHE A 38 -0.26 28.71 -2.10
C PHE A 38 0.41 29.43 -0.92
N ASP A 39 1.72 29.70 -1.03
CA ASP A 39 2.49 30.37 0.03
C ASP A 39 2.03 31.83 0.24
N SER A 40 1.47 32.46 -0.80
CA SER A 40 0.82 33.78 -0.73
C SER A 40 -0.66 33.74 -0.31
N GLY A 41 -1.18 32.56 0.03
CA GLY A 41 -2.57 32.38 0.49
C GLY A 41 -3.61 32.34 -0.63
N ASN A 42 -3.18 32.18 -1.88
CA ASN A 42 -4.05 32.07 -3.04
C ASN A 42 -4.33 30.60 -3.40
N PHE A 43 -5.56 30.32 -3.83
CA PHE A 43 -6.03 28.97 -4.19
C PHE A 43 -6.53 28.98 -5.64
N PRO A 44 -5.64 28.79 -6.63
CA PRO A 44 -6.00 28.92 -8.04
C PRO A 44 -6.83 27.74 -8.54
N VAL A 45 -7.62 27.98 -9.60
CA VAL A 45 -8.29 26.93 -10.36
C VAL A 45 -7.32 26.31 -11.34
N ILE A 46 -7.34 24.98 -11.46
CA ILE A 46 -6.47 24.24 -12.38
C ILE A 46 -7.32 23.45 -13.35
N ALA A 47 -7.13 23.68 -14.65
CA ALA A 47 -7.67 22.81 -15.70
C ALA A 47 -6.56 21.91 -16.27
N VAL A 48 -6.83 20.61 -16.30
CA VAL A 48 -5.87 19.60 -16.77
C VAL A 48 -6.47 18.85 -17.95
N LYS A 49 -5.81 18.92 -19.10
CA LYS A 49 -6.21 18.23 -20.33
C LYS A 49 -5.19 17.16 -20.69
N ALA A 50 -5.67 16.01 -21.20
CA ALA A 50 -4.84 14.89 -21.62
C ALA A 50 -3.89 14.36 -20.53
N ALA A 51 -4.36 14.33 -19.27
CA ALA A 51 -3.65 13.67 -18.19
C ALA A 51 -3.92 12.17 -18.15
N LYS A 52 -2.97 11.41 -17.61
CA LYS A 52 -3.11 9.98 -17.39
C LYS A 52 -3.90 9.74 -16.10
N VAL A 53 -5.05 9.09 -16.23
CA VAL A 53 -5.79 8.57 -15.07
C VAL A 53 -5.20 7.22 -14.69
N ASN A 54 -4.95 7.03 -13.40
CA ASN A 54 -4.61 5.75 -12.81
C ASN A 54 -5.69 5.38 -11.80
N ASP A 55 -6.23 4.16 -11.90
CA ASP A 55 -7.30 3.63 -11.05
C ASP A 55 -6.83 2.46 -10.18
N PHE A 56 -5.51 2.22 -10.14
CA PHE A 56 -4.91 1.18 -9.33
C PHE A 56 -4.73 1.64 -7.88
N SER A 57 -5.41 0.98 -6.93
CA SER A 57 -5.35 1.24 -5.47
C SER A 57 -5.83 2.65 -5.04
N GLY A 58 -6.86 3.14 -5.72
CA GLY A 58 -7.37 4.51 -5.65
C GLY A 58 -7.42 5.13 -7.05
N LYS A 59 -7.87 6.37 -7.15
CA LYS A 59 -7.91 7.15 -8.39
C LYS A 59 -6.94 8.31 -8.29
N SER A 60 -5.89 8.33 -9.09
CA SER A 60 -4.95 9.46 -9.18
C SER A 60 -4.84 9.95 -10.60
N VAL A 61 -4.48 11.22 -10.78
CA VAL A 61 -4.17 11.79 -12.08
C VAL A 61 -2.67 12.05 -12.14
N GLY A 62 -2.05 11.86 -13.31
CA GLY A 62 -0.64 12.13 -13.52
C GLY A 62 -0.38 12.84 -14.84
N THR A 63 0.54 13.80 -14.84
CA THR A 63 0.98 14.45 -16.08
C THR A 63 1.80 13.47 -16.94
N ILE A 64 1.58 13.53 -18.25
CA ILE A 64 2.39 12.88 -19.28
C ILE A 64 2.87 13.94 -20.27
N SER A 65 3.71 13.55 -21.24
CA SER A 65 4.28 14.49 -22.22
C SER A 65 3.23 15.27 -23.04
N SER A 66 2.03 14.71 -23.22
CA SER A 66 0.91 15.35 -23.93
C SER A 66 -0.04 16.15 -23.04
N THR A 67 0.18 16.15 -21.71
CA THR A 67 -0.69 16.87 -20.78
C THR A 67 -0.58 18.37 -20.99
N GLN A 68 -1.70 19.08 -20.86
CA GLN A 68 -1.73 20.54 -20.84
C GLN A 68 -2.36 20.96 -19.51
N LEU A 69 -1.67 21.83 -18.77
CA LEU A 69 -2.10 22.34 -17.47
C LEU A 69 -2.28 23.85 -17.59
N PHE A 70 -3.46 24.34 -17.23
CA PHE A 70 -3.82 25.75 -17.24
C PHE A 70 -4.14 26.19 -15.81
N ILE A 71 -3.55 27.31 -15.40
CA ILE A 71 -3.78 27.94 -14.08
C ILE A 71 -4.70 29.14 -14.31
N ASP A 72 -5.79 29.21 -13.54
CA ASP A 72 -6.87 30.20 -13.64
C ASP A 72 -7.34 30.44 -15.09
N PRO A 73 -7.81 29.40 -15.79
CA PRO A 73 -8.35 29.57 -17.13
C PRO A 73 -9.62 30.42 -17.10
N ASP A 74 -9.74 31.34 -18.06
CA ASP A 74 -10.93 32.15 -18.26
C ASP A 74 -12.01 31.34 -19.02
N ILE A 75 -12.69 30.48 -18.26
CA ILE A 75 -13.80 29.64 -18.74
C ILE A 75 -14.93 29.61 -17.71
N PRO A 76 -16.20 29.40 -18.14
CA PRO A 76 -17.35 29.40 -17.23
C PRO A 76 -17.21 28.43 -16.04
N GLU A 77 -16.63 27.26 -16.26
CA GLU A 77 -16.42 26.24 -15.24
C GLU A 77 -15.46 26.71 -14.13
N SER A 78 -14.47 27.53 -14.48
CA SER A 78 -13.52 28.11 -13.54
C SER A 78 -14.23 29.10 -12.61
N HIS A 79 -15.03 30.01 -13.17
CA HIS A 79 -15.81 30.97 -12.41
C HIS A 79 -16.79 30.29 -11.45
N ASN A 80 -17.51 29.27 -11.92
CA ASN A 80 -18.42 28.49 -11.07
C ASN A 80 -17.70 27.81 -9.90
N LEU A 81 -16.48 27.30 -10.14
CA LEU A 81 -15.70 26.64 -9.09
C LEU A 81 -15.17 27.65 -8.06
N VAL A 82 -14.77 28.85 -8.50
CA VAL A 82 -14.38 29.97 -7.63
C VAL A 82 -15.55 30.39 -6.73
N GLU A 83 -16.74 30.60 -7.31
CA GLU A 83 -17.95 30.95 -6.54
C GLU A 83 -18.27 29.88 -5.49
N TRP A 84 -18.23 28.61 -5.86
CA TRP A 84 -18.43 27.51 -4.92
C TRP A 84 -17.37 27.48 -3.81
N PHE A 85 -16.09 27.69 -4.17
CA PHE A 85 -14.97 27.63 -3.24
C PHE A 85 -15.09 28.71 -2.15
N TYR A 86 -15.35 29.96 -2.55
CA TYR A 86 -15.54 31.07 -1.63
C TYR A 86 -16.92 31.10 -0.94
N GLY A 87 -17.92 30.46 -1.54
CA GLY A 87 -19.26 30.26 -0.95
C GLY A 87 -19.33 29.23 0.19
N GLY A 88 -18.19 28.74 0.68
CA GLY A 88 -18.09 27.76 1.77
C GLY A 88 -17.50 26.41 1.36
N GLY A 89 -17.24 26.20 0.05
CA GLY A 89 -16.60 25.00 -0.46
C GLY A 89 -15.19 24.78 0.10
N LYS A 90 -14.44 25.85 0.39
CA LYS A 90 -13.09 25.77 0.98
C LYS A 90 -13.07 25.06 2.34
N ASP A 91 -14.07 25.32 3.18
CA ASP A 91 -14.14 24.85 4.57
C ASP A 91 -14.85 23.48 4.69
N SER A 92 -15.51 23.03 3.62
CA SER A 92 -16.16 21.71 3.56
C SER A 92 -15.13 20.57 3.69
N ALA A 93 -15.41 19.53 4.46
CA ALA A 93 -14.57 18.35 4.50
C ALA A 93 -14.54 17.63 3.13
N ALA A 94 -13.36 17.20 2.68
CA ALA A 94 -13.20 16.48 1.42
C ALA A 94 -12.95 14.98 1.65
N VAL A 95 -13.61 14.12 0.88
CA VAL A 95 -13.32 12.68 0.86
C VAL A 95 -12.28 12.39 -0.22
N SER A 96 -11.08 11.95 0.17
CA SER A 96 -10.02 11.60 -0.80
C SER A 96 -10.37 10.34 -1.57
N ILE A 97 -10.16 10.37 -2.89
CA ILE A 97 -10.28 9.21 -3.78
C ILE A 97 -8.93 8.68 -4.26
N SER A 98 -7.80 9.30 -3.91
CA SER A 98 -6.48 8.97 -4.49
C SER A 98 -5.64 7.96 -3.78
N ARG A 99 -5.89 7.80 -2.50
CA ARG A 99 -5.37 6.67 -1.75
C ARG A 99 -6.58 5.89 -1.32
N ASP A 100 -6.62 4.61 -1.67
CA ASP A 100 -7.38 3.64 -0.90
C ASP A 100 -6.76 3.57 0.52
N VAL A 101 -6.98 4.60 1.34
CA VAL A 101 -7.47 4.33 2.68
C VAL A 101 -8.90 3.84 2.45
N MET A 102 -9.01 2.61 1.92
CA MET A 102 -10.28 1.99 1.57
C MET A 102 -11.23 2.28 2.73
N PRO A 103 -12.24 3.14 2.53
CA PRO A 103 -13.30 3.27 3.50
C PRO A 103 -13.87 1.87 3.63
N LEU A 104 -14.09 1.41 4.85
CA LEU A 104 -14.83 0.19 5.11
C LEU A 104 -16.17 0.25 4.36
N GLY A 105 -16.23 -0.39 3.18
CA GLY A 105 -17.41 -0.50 2.34
C GLY A 105 -17.46 0.45 1.14
N GLY A 106 -17.15 -0.07 -0.06
CA GLY A 106 -17.42 0.69 -1.29
C GLY A 106 -16.88 0.10 -2.59
N LYS A 107 -17.58 -0.93 -3.12
CA LYS A 107 -17.59 -1.38 -4.54
C LYS A 107 -16.24 -1.87 -5.12
N ASN A 108 -16.08 -3.20 -5.08
CA ASN A 108 -15.17 -4.03 -5.87
C ASN A 108 -13.69 -4.11 -5.44
N ALA A 109 -13.43 -4.35 -4.15
CA ALA A 109 -12.34 -5.27 -3.86
C ALA A 109 -12.74 -6.65 -4.42
N ILE A 110 -12.04 -7.15 -5.45
CA ILE A 110 -12.32 -8.47 -6.03
C ILE A 110 -12.10 -9.50 -4.92
N ARG A 111 -13.21 -9.99 -4.37
CA ARG A 111 -13.20 -11.03 -3.34
C ARG A 111 -13.03 -12.37 -3.99
N LYS A 112 -12.02 -13.10 -3.52
CA LYS A 112 -11.73 -14.45 -3.97
C LYS A 112 -11.58 -15.37 -2.77
N THR A 113 -11.81 -16.65 -3.00
CA THR A 113 -11.41 -17.72 -2.10
C THR A 113 -9.98 -18.16 -2.41
N VAL A 114 -9.39 -18.96 -1.53
CA VAL A 114 -8.07 -19.55 -1.76
C VAL A 114 -8.07 -20.47 -2.99
N SER A 115 -9.13 -21.26 -3.22
CA SER A 115 -9.22 -22.15 -4.38
C SER A 115 -9.25 -21.37 -5.70
N GLN A 116 -9.98 -20.25 -5.75
CA GLN A 116 -10.09 -19.39 -6.92
C GLN A 116 -8.75 -18.81 -7.38
N ILE A 117 -7.80 -18.57 -6.47
CA ILE A 117 -6.43 -18.17 -6.86
C ILE A 117 -5.81 -19.19 -7.83
N LYS A 118 -6.00 -20.48 -7.55
CA LYS A 118 -5.43 -21.57 -8.34
C LYS A 118 -6.27 -21.86 -9.58
N GLU A 119 -7.58 -21.96 -9.42
CA GLU A 119 -8.53 -22.32 -10.49
C GLU A 119 -8.55 -21.27 -11.61
N GLU A 120 -8.44 -19.98 -11.26
CA GLU A 120 -8.40 -18.89 -12.23
C GLU A 120 -6.99 -18.57 -12.72
N GLY A 121 -5.96 -19.26 -12.21
CA GLY A 121 -4.57 -19.06 -12.61
C GLY A 121 -4.01 -17.67 -12.30
N LEU A 122 -4.42 -17.06 -11.17
CA LEU A 122 -4.02 -15.70 -10.82
C LEU A 122 -2.49 -15.58 -10.64
N GLY A 123 -1.95 -14.46 -11.10
CA GLY A 123 -0.53 -14.13 -11.06
C GLY A 123 0.28 -14.58 -12.28
N ARG A 124 -0.32 -15.36 -13.20
CA ARG A 124 0.36 -15.89 -14.40
C ARG A 124 0.37 -14.92 -15.59
N SER A 125 -0.30 -13.78 -15.47
CA SER A 125 -0.24 -12.72 -16.48
C SER A 125 1.02 -11.88 -16.30
N GLU A 126 1.36 -11.06 -17.31
CA GLU A 126 2.46 -10.09 -17.21
C GLU A 126 2.28 -9.13 -16.01
N LYS A 127 1.02 -8.79 -15.71
CA LYS A 127 0.65 -7.92 -14.59
C LYS A 127 0.31 -8.74 -13.35
N PRO A 128 0.66 -8.24 -12.15
CA PRO A 128 0.22 -8.89 -10.91
C PRO A 128 -1.29 -8.77 -10.74
N ASP A 129 -1.89 -9.82 -10.19
CA ASP A 129 -3.29 -9.83 -9.77
C ASP A 129 -3.45 -9.35 -8.34
N TRP A 130 -4.56 -8.65 -8.08
CA TRP A 130 -4.86 -8.06 -6.78
C TRP A 130 -6.23 -8.51 -6.32
N VAL A 131 -6.25 -9.20 -5.18
CA VAL A 131 -7.47 -9.78 -4.62
C VAL A 131 -7.56 -9.52 -3.13
N THR A 132 -8.77 -9.58 -2.60
CA THR A 132 -8.99 -9.54 -1.15
C THR A 132 -9.59 -10.86 -0.69
N ILE A 133 -9.02 -11.46 0.35
CA ILE A 133 -9.44 -12.76 0.88
C ILE A 133 -9.73 -12.61 2.37
N ARG A 134 -10.85 -13.17 2.82
CA ARG A 134 -11.10 -13.40 4.23
C ARG A 134 -10.52 -14.77 4.58
N ALA A 135 -9.41 -14.78 5.31
CA ALA A 135 -8.74 -16.01 5.71
C ALA A 135 -8.22 -15.90 7.14
N THR A 136 -7.82 -17.04 7.66
CA THR A 136 -7.27 -17.19 9.00
C THR A 136 -5.84 -17.69 8.90
N ILE A 137 -4.94 -17.21 9.76
CA ILE A 137 -3.55 -17.68 9.78
C ILE A 137 -3.49 -19.06 10.45
N SER A 138 -3.11 -20.09 9.71
CA SER A 138 -2.99 -21.46 10.25
C SER A 138 -1.58 -21.77 10.75
N PHE A 139 -0.56 -21.13 10.18
CA PHE A 139 0.84 -21.37 10.52
C PHE A 139 1.71 -20.14 10.22
N ILE A 140 2.73 -19.89 11.04
CA ILE A 140 3.76 -18.88 10.82
C ILE A 140 5.12 -19.55 10.97
N LYS A 141 6.01 -19.37 9.99
CA LYS A 141 7.38 -19.85 10.07
C LYS A 141 8.18 -18.96 11.03
N SER A 142 8.62 -19.52 12.15
CA SER A 142 9.27 -18.81 13.26
C SER A 142 10.78 -18.61 13.08
N ASP A 143 11.44 -19.30 12.16
CA ASP A 143 12.92 -19.30 12.12
C ASP A 143 13.50 -18.22 11.20
N THR A 144 12.75 -17.85 10.15
CA THR A 144 13.18 -16.89 9.13
C THR A 144 12.21 -15.72 9.04
N PHE A 145 11.67 -15.30 10.18
CA PHE A 145 10.58 -14.31 10.27
C PHE A 145 11.04 -12.88 9.98
N CYS A 146 12.34 -12.60 10.09
CA CYS A 146 12.92 -11.28 9.80
C CYS A 146 14.31 -11.41 9.16
N TYR A 147 14.83 -10.28 8.67
CA TYR A 147 16.19 -10.15 8.16
C TYR A 147 16.84 -8.86 8.66
N THR A 148 18.18 -8.85 8.69
CA THR A 148 18.97 -7.66 9.02
C THR A 148 18.95 -6.67 7.86
N ALA A 149 18.56 -5.43 8.12
CA ALA A 149 18.35 -4.39 7.13
C ALA A 149 19.18 -3.14 7.41
N CYS A 150 19.41 -2.36 6.36
CA CYS A 150 20.15 -1.10 6.45
C CYS A 150 19.35 -0.08 7.29
N PRO A 151 19.98 0.55 8.30
CA PRO A 151 19.33 1.52 9.17
C PRO A 151 19.19 2.91 8.54
N LEU A 152 19.79 3.16 7.37
CA LEU A 152 19.83 4.48 6.74
C LEU A 152 18.55 4.82 5.95
N MET A 153 18.19 6.10 6.02
CA MET A 153 17.20 6.73 5.15
C MET A 153 17.86 7.21 3.85
N ILE A 154 17.23 6.92 2.71
CA ILE A 154 17.57 7.44 1.39
C ILE A 154 16.45 8.38 0.96
N GLY A 155 16.66 9.70 1.13
CA GLY A 155 15.59 10.69 1.06
C GLY A 155 14.54 10.42 2.15
N ASP A 156 13.27 10.38 1.76
CA ASP A 156 12.15 10.13 2.68
C ASP A 156 11.84 8.64 2.90
N ARG A 157 12.72 7.71 2.48
CA ARG A 157 12.45 6.26 2.53
C ARG A 157 13.60 5.46 3.12
N GLN A 158 13.27 4.44 3.89
CA GLN A 158 14.24 3.48 4.40
C GLN A 158 14.91 2.69 3.27
N CYS A 159 16.23 2.47 3.36
CA CYS A 159 17.02 1.76 2.36
C CYS A 159 16.54 0.32 2.10
N ASN A 160 15.94 -0.36 3.11
CA ASN A 160 15.36 -1.71 3.09
C ASN A 160 16.27 -2.87 2.61
N LYS A 161 17.47 -2.56 2.13
CA LYS A 161 18.45 -3.53 1.63
C LYS A 161 18.94 -4.40 2.79
N LYS A 162 19.00 -5.71 2.56
CA LYS A 162 19.63 -6.65 3.49
C LYS A 162 21.10 -6.30 3.67
N VAL A 163 21.57 -6.38 4.91
CA VAL A 163 22.96 -6.07 5.26
C VAL A 163 23.72 -7.34 5.58
N THR A 164 25.01 -7.33 5.30
CA THR A 164 25.91 -8.46 5.56
C THR A 164 26.84 -8.10 6.71
N LYS A 165 27.21 -9.08 7.52
CA LYS A 165 28.14 -8.87 8.63
C LYS A 165 29.56 -8.84 8.06
N SER A 166 30.31 -7.79 8.37
CA SER A 166 31.73 -7.65 8.03
C SER A 166 32.54 -7.87 9.32
N GLY A 167 33.31 -8.95 9.39
CA GLY A 167 34.00 -9.32 10.64
C GLY A 167 33.04 -9.57 11.82
N ASN A 168 33.45 -9.19 13.03
CA ASN A 168 32.71 -9.50 14.25
C ASN A 168 31.75 -8.41 14.72
N THR A 169 32.00 -7.14 14.36
CA THR A 169 31.36 -5.98 15.02
C THR A 169 30.52 -5.10 14.11
N SER A 170 30.61 -5.27 12.79
CA SER A 170 30.02 -4.32 11.86
C SER A 170 29.15 -4.96 10.78
N TRP A 171 28.26 -4.15 10.24
CA TRP A 171 27.31 -4.48 9.20
C TRP A 171 27.53 -3.56 8.01
N VAL A 172 27.52 -4.12 6.80
CA VAL A 172 27.75 -3.40 5.56
C VAL A 172 26.49 -3.44 4.69
N CYS A 173 26.15 -2.28 4.13
CA CYS A 173 25.08 -2.16 3.15
C CYS A 173 25.63 -1.82 1.77
N ASP A 174 25.61 -2.78 0.83
CA ASP A 174 26.10 -2.57 -0.54
C ASP A 174 25.40 -1.43 -1.28
N ARG A 175 24.12 -1.18 -0.97
CA ARG A 175 23.35 -0.10 -1.61
C ARG A 175 23.78 1.30 -1.17
N CYS A 176 24.10 1.47 0.11
CA CYS A 176 24.52 2.75 0.68
C CYS A 176 26.03 2.91 0.65
N ASN A 177 26.77 1.80 0.47
CA ASN A 177 28.22 1.71 0.62
C ASN A 177 28.68 2.29 1.97
N GLN A 178 28.00 1.87 3.04
CA GLN A 178 28.22 2.33 4.42
C GLN A 178 28.33 1.14 5.37
N GLU A 179 29.08 1.34 6.43
CA GLU A 179 29.30 0.41 7.53
C GLU A 179 28.73 0.97 8.82
N PHE A 180 28.11 0.11 9.64
CA PHE A 180 27.48 0.51 10.90
C PHE A 180 27.58 -0.60 11.94
N GLU A 181 27.68 -0.19 13.21
CA GLU A 181 27.75 -1.12 14.35
C GLU A 181 26.41 -1.85 14.59
N ARG A 182 25.29 -1.17 14.33
CA ARG A 182 23.94 -1.69 14.56
C ARG A 182 23.13 -1.67 13.28
N CYS A 183 22.52 -2.80 12.94
CA CYS A 183 21.56 -2.90 11.87
C CYS A 183 20.13 -2.74 12.39
N ASP A 184 19.18 -2.63 11.46
CA ASP A 184 17.75 -2.72 11.76
C ASP A 184 17.22 -4.14 11.44
N TYR A 185 16.03 -4.48 11.94
CA TYR A 185 15.39 -5.77 11.68
C TYR A 185 14.05 -5.55 10.98
N ARG A 186 13.84 -6.27 9.88
CA ARG A 186 12.62 -6.14 9.09
C ARG A 186 11.93 -7.48 8.86
N TYR A 187 10.60 -7.48 8.93
CA TYR A 187 9.82 -8.69 8.71
C TYR A 187 9.99 -9.23 7.29
N LEU A 188 10.10 -10.55 7.24
CA LEU A 188 9.95 -11.41 6.09
C LEU A 188 9.12 -12.62 6.55
N LEU A 189 7.88 -12.35 6.95
CA LEU A 189 7.01 -13.37 7.50
C LEU A 189 6.54 -14.29 6.39
N GLN A 190 6.82 -15.58 6.56
CA GLN A 190 6.23 -16.64 5.73
C GLN A 190 5.15 -17.32 6.55
N ALA A 191 3.91 -17.23 6.09
CA ALA A 191 2.76 -17.75 6.81
C ALA A 191 1.86 -18.57 5.87
N GLN A 192 1.07 -19.45 6.44
CA GLN A 192 -0.05 -20.10 5.77
C GLN A 192 -1.34 -19.41 6.19
N ILE A 193 -2.16 -19.08 5.19
CA ILE A 193 -3.53 -18.63 5.41
C ILE A 193 -4.49 -19.67 4.84
N GLN A 194 -5.62 -19.83 5.51
CA GLN A 194 -6.65 -20.79 5.17
C GLN A 194 -8.04 -20.15 5.21
N ASP A 195 -8.86 -20.50 4.23
CA ASP A 195 -10.31 -20.30 4.25
C ASP A 195 -11.03 -21.64 4.10
N HIS A 196 -12.36 -21.61 3.89
CA HIS A 196 -13.18 -22.81 3.71
C HIS A 196 -12.86 -23.60 2.42
N SER A 197 -12.17 -22.99 1.46
CA SER A 197 -11.87 -23.56 0.15
C SER A 197 -10.47 -24.17 0.05
N GLY A 198 -9.54 -23.78 0.94
CA GLY A 198 -8.21 -24.35 0.97
C GLY A 198 -7.18 -23.51 1.70
N LEU A 199 -5.92 -23.87 1.47
CA LEU A 199 -4.74 -23.29 2.11
C LEU A 199 -3.74 -22.76 1.07
N THR A 200 -3.12 -21.63 1.37
CA THR A 200 -2.03 -21.06 0.56
C THR A 200 -0.94 -20.43 1.42
N TRP A 201 0.29 -20.42 0.90
CA TRP A 201 1.42 -19.74 1.50
C TRP A 201 1.44 -18.27 1.08
N VAL A 202 1.73 -17.39 2.02
CA VAL A 202 1.85 -15.95 1.79
C VAL A 202 3.15 -15.41 2.40
N THR A 203 3.63 -14.31 1.84
CA THR A 203 4.74 -13.53 2.39
C THR A 203 4.25 -12.16 2.82
N ALA A 204 4.49 -11.77 4.07
CA ALA A 204 4.23 -10.43 4.60
C ALA A 204 5.56 -9.74 4.92
N PHE A 205 5.70 -8.49 4.46
CA PHE A 205 6.89 -7.67 4.69
C PHE A 205 6.68 -6.79 5.93
N GLN A 206 7.52 -5.79 6.16
CA GLN A 206 7.50 -4.98 7.39
C GLN A 206 6.11 -4.56 7.84
N GLU A 207 5.40 -3.80 7.00
CA GLU A 207 4.16 -3.15 7.38
C GLU A 207 3.06 -4.18 7.66
N SER A 208 2.85 -5.12 6.73
CA SER A 208 1.85 -6.18 6.91
C SER A 208 2.25 -7.22 7.96
N GLY A 209 3.54 -7.35 8.27
CA GLY A 209 4.03 -8.20 9.33
C GLY A 209 3.76 -7.62 10.71
N GLU A 210 3.92 -6.31 10.89
CA GLU A 210 3.52 -5.60 12.10
C GLU A 210 1.99 -5.67 12.32
N GLU A 211 1.19 -5.53 11.25
CA GLU A 211 -0.26 -5.70 11.32
C GLU A 211 -0.70 -7.11 11.78
N ILE A 212 0.07 -8.15 11.39
CA ILE A 212 -0.21 -9.55 11.74
C ILE A 212 0.23 -9.87 13.18
N ILE A 213 1.47 -9.53 13.52
CA ILE A 213 2.12 -9.92 14.78
C ILE A 213 1.76 -8.97 15.93
N GLY A 214 1.58 -7.68 15.63
CA GLY A 214 1.25 -6.66 16.62
C GLY A 214 2.45 -6.04 17.35
N CYS A 215 3.68 -6.37 16.95
CA CYS A 215 4.90 -5.69 17.41
C CYS A 215 5.92 -5.56 16.27
N SER A 216 6.97 -4.77 16.47
CA SER A 216 8.03 -4.59 15.47
C SER A 216 8.90 -5.85 15.32
N ALA A 217 9.49 -6.03 14.15
CA ALA A 217 10.41 -7.14 13.90
C ALA A 217 11.63 -7.13 14.84
N LYS A 218 12.08 -5.95 15.25
CA LYS A 218 13.18 -5.77 16.19
C LYS A 218 12.82 -6.25 17.60
N GLU A 219 11.63 -5.90 18.10
CA GLU A 219 11.16 -6.39 19.40
C GLU A 219 11.04 -7.92 19.39
N LEU A 220 10.43 -8.49 18.34
CA LEU A 220 10.28 -9.93 18.23
C LEU A 220 11.62 -10.67 18.07
N TYR A 221 12.59 -10.06 17.37
CA TYR A 221 13.97 -10.56 17.30
C TYR A 221 14.65 -10.57 18.66
N SER A 222 14.54 -9.47 19.40
CA SER A 222 15.17 -9.34 20.71
C SER A 222 14.63 -10.39 21.69
N LEU A 223 13.32 -10.60 21.72
CA LEU A 223 12.71 -11.67 22.52
C LEU A 223 13.28 -13.05 22.20
N LYS A 224 13.50 -13.37 20.91
CA LYS A 224 13.97 -14.70 20.50
C LYS A 224 15.47 -14.91 20.72
N TYR A 225 16.30 -13.90 20.47
CA TYR A 225 17.75 -14.07 20.33
C TYR A 225 18.59 -13.27 21.32
N ASP A 226 18.10 -12.14 21.84
CA ASP A 226 18.86 -11.31 22.78
C ASP A 226 18.46 -11.62 24.23
N GLU A 227 17.16 -11.65 24.50
CA GLU A 227 16.59 -11.95 25.82
C GLU A 227 16.39 -13.46 26.05
N GLU A 228 16.34 -14.25 24.98
CA GLU A 228 16.04 -15.69 24.99
C GLU A 228 14.72 -16.04 25.73
N ASP A 229 13.74 -15.12 25.70
CA ASP A 229 12.39 -15.31 26.25
C ASP A 229 11.50 -16.10 25.27
N GLU A 230 11.80 -17.40 25.16
CA GLU A 230 11.09 -18.33 24.27
C GLU A 230 9.59 -18.39 24.57
N ASP A 231 9.19 -18.29 25.84
CA ASP A 231 7.79 -18.36 26.26
C ASP A 231 6.99 -17.18 25.72
N LYS A 232 7.51 -15.96 25.87
CA LYS A 232 6.86 -14.75 25.36
C LYS A 232 6.88 -14.69 23.84
N PHE A 233 7.98 -15.07 23.19
CA PHE A 233 8.04 -15.23 21.74
C PHE A 233 6.96 -16.21 21.25
N ALA A 234 6.90 -17.41 21.83
CA ALA A 234 5.92 -18.42 21.47
C ALA A 234 4.49 -17.97 21.74
N SER A 235 4.25 -17.21 22.81
CA SER A 235 2.94 -16.63 23.14
C SER A 235 2.47 -15.65 22.07
N ILE A 236 3.34 -14.74 21.61
CA ILE A 236 3.03 -13.77 20.53
C ILE A 236 2.71 -14.49 19.22
N ILE A 237 3.54 -15.48 18.82
CA ILE A 237 3.30 -16.25 17.60
C ILE A 237 1.97 -17.01 17.71
N ARG A 238 1.71 -17.69 18.83
CA ARG A 238 0.45 -18.42 19.06
C ARG A 238 -0.76 -17.49 19.05
N GLY A 239 -0.66 -16.30 19.64
CA GLY A 239 -1.71 -15.28 19.65
C GLY A 239 -2.04 -14.74 18.25
N SER A 240 -1.13 -14.90 17.29
CA SER A 240 -1.34 -14.51 15.89
C SER A 240 -1.98 -15.64 15.05
N LEU A 241 -1.95 -16.89 15.54
CA LEU A 241 -2.58 -18.04 14.88
C LEU A 241 -4.09 -18.04 15.11
N PHE A 242 -4.82 -18.60 14.15
CA PHE A 242 -6.27 -18.73 14.16
C PHE A 242 -7.05 -17.41 14.26
N VAL A 243 -6.37 -16.28 14.06
CA VAL A 243 -6.99 -14.96 13.97
C VAL A 243 -7.46 -14.71 12.53
N PRO A 244 -8.75 -14.37 12.31
CA PRO A 244 -9.24 -14.04 10.99
C PRO A 244 -8.86 -12.61 10.60
N PHE A 245 -8.48 -12.45 9.33
CA PHE A 245 -8.15 -11.16 8.74
C PHE A 245 -8.78 -11.00 7.35
N LEU A 246 -8.85 -9.74 6.95
CA LEU A 246 -9.05 -9.32 5.58
C LEU A 246 -7.70 -9.05 4.93
N PHE A 247 -7.21 -10.01 4.18
CA PHE A 247 -5.94 -9.87 3.48
C PHE A 247 -6.14 -9.24 2.11
N LYS A 248 -5.40 -8.17 1.84
CA LYS A 248 -5.18 -7.67 0.48
C LYS A 248 -3.91 -8.32 -0.06
N LEU A 249 -4.06 -9.08 -1.13
CA LEU A 249 -3.01 -9.89 -1.70
C LEU A 249 -2.59 -9.36 -3.06
N LYS A 250 -1.28 -9.31 -3.29
CA LYS A 250 -0.65 -9.18 -4.60
C LYS A 250 -0.15 -10.54 -5.01
N ILE A 251 -0.59 -11.02 -6.17
CA ILE A 251 -0.26 -12.34 -6.69
C ILE A 251 0.52 -12.15 -7.98
N LYS A 252 1.74 -12.69 -8.05
CA LYS A 252 2.58 -12.61 -9.25
C LYS A 252 3.45 -13.86 -9.37
N GLU A 253 3.55 -14.40 -10.57
CA GLU A 253 4.53 -15.42 -10.89
C GLU A 253 5.94 -14.82 -10.90
N GLU A 254 6.84 -15.45 -10.15
CA GLU A 254 8.26 -15.14 -10.14
C GLU A 254 9.03 -16.35 -10.69
N ILE A 255 10.05 -16.07 -11.50
CA ILE A 255 11.02 -17.07 -11.97
C ILE A 255 12.16 -17.09 -10.96
N TYR A 256 12.37 -18.21 -10.31
CA TYR A 256 13.49 -18.40 -9.39
C TYR A 256 14.37 -19.55 -9.91
N GLY A 257 15.49 -19.20 -10.54
CA GLY A 257 16.29 -20.17 -11.29
C GLY A 257 15.52 -20.64 -12.53
N GLU A 258 15.25 -21.95 -12.60
CA GLU A 258 14.48 -22.57 -13.69
C GLU A 258 13.01 -22.82 -13.31
N GLU A 259 12.62 -22.60 -12.05
CA GLU A 259 11.25 -22.86 -11.58
C GLU A 259 10.38 -21.59 -11.62
N GLN A 260 9.18 -21.72 -12.19
CA GLN A 260 8.12 -20.73 -12.10
C GLN A 260 7.29 -20.99 -10.83
N ARG A 261 7.18 -19.97 -9.98
CA ARG A 261 6.36 -20.06 -8.76
C ARG A 261 5.47 -18.84 -8.61
N VAL A 262 4.18 -19.09 -8.42
CA VAL A 262 3.22 -18.05 -8.02
C VAL A 262 3.52 -17.62 -6.59
N LYS A 263 3.88 -16.35 -6.42
CA LYS A 263 4.13 -15.73 -5.13
C LYS A 263 2.93 -14.88 -4.72
N VAL A 264 2.43 -15.17 -3.53
CA VAL A 264 1.32 -14.43 -2.91
C VAL A 264 1.90 -13.55 -1.80
N THR A 265 1.79 -12.23 -1.98
CA THR A 265 2.31 -11.24 -1.04
C THR A 265 1.16 -10.55 -0.31
N VAL A 266 1.21 -10.50 1.02
CA VAL A 266 0.28 -9.71 1.83
C VAL A 266 0.70 -8.25 1.78
N VAL A 267 -0.15 -7.44 1.17
CA VAL A 267 0.03 -5.99 1.08
C VAL A 267 -0.59 -5.32 2.30
N LYS A 268 -1.69 -5.88 2.81
CA LYS A 268 -2.38 -5.40 4.00
C LYS A 268 -3.13 -6.53 4.70
N ALA A 269 -3.18 -6.51 6.02
CA ALA A 269 -3.89 -7.42 6.89
C ALA A 269 -4.82 -6.63 7.83
N ASP A 270 -6.06 -6.38 7.39
CA ASP A 270 -7.05 -5.68 8.21
C ASP A 270 -7.74 -6.67 9.16
N LYS A 271 -7.97 -6.27 10.42
CA LYS A 271 -8.87 -7.02 11.32
C LYS A 271 -10.29 -7.03 10.74
N ILE A 272 -11.04 -8.10 11.00
CA ILE A 272 -12.42 -8.22 10.50
C ILE A 272 -13.33 -7.23 11.22
N ASP A 273 -13.92 -6.29 10.47
CA ASP A 273 -15.16 -5.64 10.88
C ASP A 273 -16.33 -6.58 10.57
N TYR A 274 -16.86 -7.21 11.62
CA TYR A 274 -17.97 -8.15 11.50
C TYR A 274 -19.26 -7.52 10.97
N VAL A 275 -19.50 -6.22 11.23
CA VAL A 275 -20.70 -5.52 10.72
C VAL A 275 -20.57 -5.32 9.22
N ALA A 276 -19.42 -4.81 8.76
CA ALA A 276 -19.16 -4.63 7.33
C ALA A 276 -19.14 -5.97 6.58
N GLU A 277 -18.50 -6.99 7.17
CA GLU A 277 -18.40 -8.33 6.56
C GLU A 277 -19.77 -9.00 6.48
N SER A 278 -20.61 -8.89 7.51
CA SER A 278 -21.97 -9.45 7.49
C SER A 278 -22.81 -8.81 6.38
N LYS A 279 -22.74 -7.48 6.22
CA LYS A 279 -23.40 -6.77 5.11
C LYS A 279 -22.89 -7.26 3.74
N TYR A 280 -21.57 -7.49 3.62
CA TYR A 280 -20.99 -8.03 2.39
C TYR A 280 -21.52 -9.44 2.06
N LEU A 281 -21.57 -10.34 3.05
CA LEU A 281 -22.07 -11.70 2.88
C LEU A 281 -23.55 -11.74 2.51
N VAL A 282 -24.39 -10.97 3.21
CA VAL A 282 -25.84 -10.88 2.90
C VAL A 282 -26.05 -10.38 1.47
N ASN A 283 -25.35 -9.32 1.05
CA ASN A 283 -25.45 -8.81 -0.31
C ASN A 283 -24.99 -9.84 -1.36
N THR A 284 -23.96 -10.63 -1.06
CA THR A 284 -23.49 -11.70 -1.94
C THR A 284 -24.55 -12.80 -2.08
N LEU A 285 -25.15 -13.24 -0.98
CA LEU A 285 -26.24 -14.23 -1.01
C LEU A 285 -27.45 -13.74 -1.81
N LEU A 286 -27.85 -12.48 -1.64
CA LEU A 286 -28.98 -11.89 -2.37
C LEU A 286 -28.74 -11.84 -3.89
N LYS A 287 -27.50 -11.54 -4.32
CA LYS A 287 -27.14 -11.57 -5.75
C LYS A 287 -27.23 -12.96 -6.37
N HIS A 288 -26.91 -14.00 -5.60
CA HIS A 288 -27.01 -15.38 -6.07
C HIS A 288 -28.44 -15.92 -6.07
N ARG A 289 -29.34 -15.36 -5.24
CA ARG A 289 -30.77 -15.73 -5.23
C ARG A 289 -31.57 -15.16 -6.41
N GLN A 290 -31.06 -14.13 -7.08
CA GLN A 290 -31.70 -13.49 -8.24
C GLN A 290 -31.29 -14.09 -9.60
N ARG A 291 -30.49 -15.15 -9.59
CA ARG A 291 -30.17 -15.99 -10.77
C ARG A 291 -30.92 -17.31 -10.66
#